data_AF-A0A3B4H7G8-F1
#
_entry.id   AF-A0A3B4H7G8-F1
#
_cell.length_a   1.000
_cell.length_b   1.000
_cell.length_c   1.000
_cell.angle_alpha   90.00
_cell.angle_beta   90.00
_cell.angle_gamma   90.00
#
_symmetry.space_group_name_H-M   'P 1'
#
loop_
_entity.id
_entity.type
_entity.pdbx_description
1 polymer ?
#
loop_
_entity_poly.entity_id
_entity_poly.type
_entity_poly.pdbx_seq_one_letter_code
_entity_poly.pdbx_strand_id
1 'polypeptide(L)'
;KYSGGVKILFETELGVADFLLPNKSSVLYVSECDIIAGSSYKRKVVRYRNAGSSFQELVLVEKTRLSEQYFPAVQKFVVFDLGLSLLPISGQADASQLITQMVHGEGRENPFRRKSSSRLLDPLVLALVQQIPGVGKVKALVLLRHFSSIQQLCNASPAELEPIVGQAGAQQIHSFFHKHTAGT
;
A
#
# COMPACT_ATOMS: atom_id res chain seq x y z
N LYS A 1 -27.32 -16.52 13.37
CA LYS A 1 -26.22 -16.74 14.35
C LYS A 1 -25.24 -15.57 14.22
N TYR A 2 -25.36 -14.53 15.05
CA TYR A 2 -24.37 -13.45 15.14
C TYR A 2 -23.62 -13.64 16.47
N SER A 3 -22.59 -14.50 16.47
CA SER A 3 -21.74 -14.70 17.65
C SER A 3 -20.31 -14.37 17.25
N GLY A 4 -19.94 -13.13 17.56
CA GLY A 4 -18.67 -12.49 17.20
C GLY A 4 -18.77 -10.98 17.43
N GLY A 5 -19.39 -10.56 18.53
CA GLY A 5 -19.62 -9.14 18.83
C GLY A 5 -18.29 -8.44 19.14
N VAL A 6 -18.08 -7.27 18.54
CA VAL A 6 -16.96 -6.40 18.91
C VAL A 6 -17.24 -5.80 20.29
N LYS A 7 -16.25 -5.84 21.20
CA LYS A 7 -16.36 -5.20 22.50
C LYS A 7 -16.28 -3.68 22.31
N ILE A 8 -17.36 -2.98 22.62
CA ILE A 8 -17.44 -1.52 22.56
C ILE A 8 -17.07 -0.96 23.94
N LEU A 9 -16.13 -0.02 23.96
CA LEU A 9 -15.79 0.76 25.14
C LEU A 9 -16.28 2.19 24.89
N PHE A 10 -17.16 2.69 25.77
CA PHE A 10 -17.61 4.07 25.71
C PHE A 10 -16.64 4.93 26.51
N GLU A 11 -16.17 6.00 25.88
CA GLU A 11 -15.26 6.98 26.47
C GLU A 11 -15.79 8.37 26.17
N THR A 12 -15.64 9.30 27.11
CA THR A 12 -16.15 10.68 26.95
C THR A 12 -15.14 11.57 26.24
N GLU A 13 -13.86 11.19 26.27
CA GLU A 13 -12.73 11.97 25.77
C GLU A 13 -12.04 11.35 24.53
N LEU A 14 -12.83 10.94 23.53
CA LEU A 14 -12.30 10.51 22.21
C LEU A 14 -11.74 11.68 21.36
N GLY A 15 -11.81 12.90 21.89
CA GLY A 15 -11.38 14.12 21.21
C GLY A 15 -12.30 14.49 20.06
N VAL A 16 -11.75 14.50 18.84
CA VAL A 16 -12.46 14.90 17.62
C VAL A 16 -12.99 13.71 16.80
N ALA A 17 -12.64 12.48 17.20
CA ALA A 17 -13.06 11.24 16.55
C ALA A 17 -14.35 10.70 17.17
N ASP A 18 -15.16 10.00 16.39
CA ASP A 18 -16.36 9.32 16.89
C ASP A 18 -16.04 7.86 17.30
N PHE A 19 -15.07 7.22 16.64
CA PHE A 19 -14.60 5.87 17.02
C PHE A 19 -13.08 5.76 16.92
N LEU A 20 -12.47 5.04 17.87
CA LEU A 20 -11.09 4.59 17.81
C LEU A 20 -11.06 3.07 17.66
N LEU A 21 -10.31 2.59 16.68
CA LEU A 21 -10.19 1.17 16.37
C LEU A 21 -8.82 0.65 16.83
N PRO A 22 -8.70 -0.65 17.19
CA PRO A 22 -7.46 -1.20 17.74
C PRO A 22 -6.31 -1.22 16.72
N ASN A 23 -6.63 -1.28 15.42
CA ASN A 23 -5.70 -1.21 14.28
C ASN A 23 -5.03 0.16 14.06
N LYS A 24 -5.06 1.03 15.08
CA LYS A 24 -4.65 2.44 15.00
C LYS A 24 -5.38 3.19 13.90
N SER A 25 -6.67 2.93 13.68
CA SER A 25 -7.53 3.79 12.86
C SER A 25 -8.44 4.63 13.73
N SER A 26 -8.59 5.89 13.34
CA SER A 26 -9.57 6.82 13.91
C SER A 26 -10.67 7.02 12.88
N VAL A 27 -11.92 7.08 13.33
CA VAL A 27 -13.08 7.20 12.46
C VAL A 27 -13.92 8.40 12.86
N LEU A 28 -14.23 9.25 11.89
CA LEU A 28 -15.17 10.36 11.99
C LEU A 28 -16.45 9.99 11.23
N TYR A 29 -17.59 10.09 11.89
CA TYR A 29 -18.92 9.90 11.30
C TYR A 29 -19.52 11.26 10.93
N VAL A 30 -20.00 11.35 9.69
CA VAL A 30 -20.74 12.51 9.17
C VAL A 30 -22.12 12.03 8.74
N SER A 31 -23.15 12.49 9.45
CA SER A 31 -24.53 12.09 9.19
C SER A 31 -25.10 12.80 7.95
N GLU A 32 -26.20 12.27 7.43
CA GLU A 32 -26.98 12.87 6.35
C GLU A 32 -27.40 14.30 6.73
N CYS A 33 -27.85 14.51 7.96
CA CYS A 33 -28.24 15.81 8.48
C CYS A 33 -27.09 16.82 8.47
N ASP A 34 -25.86 16.40 8.83
CA ASP A 34 -24.69 17.28 8.85
C ASP A 34 -24.32 17.78 7.44
N ILE A 35 -24.52 16.93 6.43
CA ILE A 35 -24.26 17.26 5.03
C ILE A 35 -25.33 18.23 4.52
N ILE A 36 -26.61 17.94 4.80
CA ILE A 36 -27.75 18.74 4.36
C ILE A 36 -27.76 20.11 5.05
N ALA A 37 -27.33 20.18 6.32
CA ALA A 37 -27.22 21.43 7.09
C ALA A 37 -26.14 22.40 6.56
N GLY A 38 -25.42 22.04 5.49
CA GLY A 38 -24.50 22.92 4.79
C GLY A 38 -23.05 22.69 5.18
N SER A 39 -22.37 23.70 5.73
CA SER A 39 -20.91 23.67 5.94
C SER A 39 -20.48 23.34 7.37
N SER A 40 -21.42 22.99 8.26
CA SER A 40 -21.13 22.65 9.67
C SER A 40 -20.14 21.50 9.81
N TYR A 41 -20.29 20.45 9.00
CA TYR A 41 -19.38 19.30 8.99
C TYR A 41 -17.94 19.70 8.64
N LYS A 42 -17.73 20.74 7.84
CA LYS A 42 -16.38 21.13 7.37
C LYS A 42 -15.47 21.51 8.53
N ARG A 43 -15.99 22.24 9.52
CA ARG A 43 -15.22 22.61 10.71
C ARG A 43 -14.88 21.37 11.56
N LYS A 44 -15.79 20.41 11.66
CA LYS A 44 -15.54 19.12 12.34
C LYS A 44 -14.42 18.35 11.64
N VAL A 45 -14.48 18.20 10.32
CA VAL A 45 -13.47 17.49 9.52
C VAL A 45 -12.11 18.19 9.54
N VAL A 46 -12.05 19.52 9.49
CA VAL A 46 -10.78 20.27 9.58
C VAL A 46 -10.14 20.09 10.95
N ARG A 47 -10.93 20.16 12.03
CA ARG A 47 -10.42 19.87 13.39
C ARG A 47 -9.94 18.44 13.52
N TYR A 48 -10.69 17.50 12.93
CA TYR A 48 -10.33 16.10 12.86
C TYR A 48 -8.95 15.90 12.23
N ARG A 49 -8.72 16.47 11.04
CA ARG A 49 -7.42 16.45 10.34
C ARG A 49 -6.28 17.08 11.16
N ASN A 50 -6.56 18.19 11.83
CA ASN A 50 -5.55 18.98 12.53
C ASN A 50 -5.21 18.44 13.93
N ALA A 51 -6.04 17.57 14.50
CA ALA A 51 -5.77 16.98 15.81
C ALA A 51 -4.54 16.07 15.81
N GLY A 52 -3.99 15.74 14.63
CA GLY A 52 -2.64 15.17 14.51
C GLY A 52 -2.50 13.86 15.25
N SER A 53 -3.32 12.87 14.90
CA SER A 53 -3.21 11.54 15.51
C SER A 53 -2.15 10.70 14.79
N SER A 54 -1.47 9.81 15.51
CA SER A 54 -0.67 8.73 14.89
C SER A 54 -1.54 7.65 14.22
N PHE A 55 -2.86 7.87 14.17
CA PHE A 55 -3.84 6.92 13.67
C PHE A 55 -4.14 7.20 12.20
N GLN A 56 -4.53 6.16 11.47
CA GLN A 56 -5.08 6.32 10.12
C GLN A 56 -6.45 6.98 10.21
N GLU A 57 -6.58 8.15 9.58
CA GLU A 57 -7.78 8.97 9.63
C GLU A 57 -8.79 8.55 8.55
N LEU A 58 -9.94 8.04 8.97
CA LEU A 58 -11.05 7.65 8.11
C LEU A 58 -12.29 8.50 8.39
N VAL A 59 -12.98 8.95 7.34
CA VAL A 59 -14.28 9.62 7.42
C VAL A 59 -15.34 8.70 6.81
N LEU A 60 -16.38 8.39 7.58
CA LEU A 60 -17.59 7.73 7.10
C LEU A 60 -18.66 8.78 6.85
N VAL A 61 -19.32 8.71 5.70
CA VAL A 61 -20.35 9.68 5.32
C VAL A 61 -21.61 8.97 4.86
N GLU A 62 -22.76 9.37 5.40
CA GLU A 62 -24.05 8.84 4.95
C GLU A 62 -24.37 9.37 3.55
N LYS A 63 -24.35 8.46 2.57
CA LYS A 63 -24.78 8.69 1.19
C LYS A 63 -26.12 7.99 0.96
N THR A 64 -27.18 8.75 1.11
CA THR A 64 -28.57 8.33 0.87
C THR A 64 -29.11 9.03 -0.38
N ARG A 65 -30.40 8.80 -0.71
CA ARG A 65 -31.08 9.54 -1.77
C ARG A 65 -31.16 11.05 -1.52
N LEU A 66 -31.16 11.50 -0.26
CA LEU A 66 -31.26 12.94 0.07
C LEU A 66 -29.89 13.62 0.09
N SER A 67 -28.85 12.94 0.58
CA SER A 67 -27.49 13.50 0.64
C SER A 67 -26.68 13.31 -0.66
N GLU A 68 -27.14 12.48 -1.60
CA GLU A 68 -26.41 12.16 -2.83
C GLU A 68 -26.01 13.39 -3.65
N GLN A 69 -26.88 14.39 -3.75
CA GLN A 69 -26.59 15.63 -4.48
C GLN A 69 -25.44 16.46 -3.87
N TYR A 70 -25.21 16.33 -2.56
CA TYR A 70 -24.17 17.06 -1.83
C TYR A 70 -22.86 16.27 -1.77
N PHE A 71 -22.90 14.95 -1.96
CA PHE A 71 -21.76 14.05 -1.84
C PHE A 71 -20.55 14.45 -2.70
N PRO A 72 -20.68 14.89 -3.98
CA PRO A 72 -19.51 15.31 -4.77
C PRO A 72 -18.74 16.48 -4.12
N ALA A 73 -19.45 17.42 -3.50
CA ALA A 73 -18.82 18.55 -2.81
C ALA A 73 -18.12 18.10 -1.52
N VAL A 74 -18.73 17.16 -0.77
CA VAL A 74 -18.12 16.53 0.40
C VAL A 74 -16.86 15.76 -0.01
N GLN A 75 -16.94 14.91 -1.03
CA GLN A 75 -15.82 14.13 -1.53
C GLN A 75 -14.68 15.03 -1.98
N LYS A 76 -14.98 16.11 -2.71
CA LYS A 76 -13.95 17.06 -3.12
C LYS A 76 -13.22 17.66 -1.92
N PHE A 77 -13.98 18.13 -0.95
CA PHE A 77 -13.43 18.75 0.24
C PHE A 77 -12.63 17.77 1.10
N VAL A 78 -13.16 16.58 1.39
CA VAL A 78 -12.52 15.61 2.30
C VAL A 78 -11.33 14.94 1.63
N VAL A 79 -11.48 14.48 0.39
CA VAL A 79 -10.46 13.66 -0.29
C VAL A 79 -9.42 14.53 -0.99
N PHE A 80 -9.83 15.51 -1.80
CA PHE A 80 -8.88 16.30 -2.58
C PHE A 80 -8.31 17.48 -1.80
N ASP A 81 -9.14 18.23 -1.07
CA ASP A 81 -8.65 19.42 -0.37
C ASP A 81 -7.92 19.08 0.96
N LEU A 82 -8.38 18.05 1.69
CA LEU A 82 -7.80 17.66 2.99
C LEU A 82 -6.91 16.41 2.96
N GLY A 83 -6.97 15.61 1.89
CA GLY A 83 -6.21 14.37 1.76
C GLY A 83 -6.64 13.25 2.71
N LEU A 84 -7.88 13.30 3.22
CA LEU A 84 -8.43 12.27 4.11
C LEU A 84 -9.07 11.12 3.33
N SER A 85 -9.12 9.94 3.95
CA SER A 85 -9.87 8.81 3.41
C SER A 85 -11.36 8.99 3.68
N LEU A 86 -12.21 8.81 2.66
CA LEU A 86 -13.66 8.93 2.75
C LEU A 86 -14.33 7.64 2.26
N LEU A 87 -15.25 7.09 3.05
CA LEU A 87 -16.09 5.97 2.64
C LEU A 87 -17.58 6.33 2.73
N PRO A 88 -18.33 6.23 1.61
CA PRO A 88 -19.78 6.38 1.64
C PRO A 88 -20.44 5.13 2.24
N ILE A 89 -21.48 5.35 3.04
CA ILE A 89 -22.30 4.31 3.67
C ILE A 89 -23.78 4.66 3.52
N SER A 90 -24.68 3.68 3.47
CA SER A 90 -26.12 3.95 3.29
C SER A 90 -26.81 4.32 4.61
N GLY A 91 -26.13 4.12 5.75
CA GLY A 91 -26.61 4.46 7.09
C GLY A 91 -25.82 3.76 8.20
N GLN A 92 -26.31 3.89 9.43
CA GLN A 92 -25.64 3.40 10.64
C GLN A 92 -25.45 1.87 10.67
N ALA A 93 -26.39 1.10 10.11
CA ALA A 93 -26.27 -0.36 10.04
C ALA A 93 -25.05 -0.78 9.20
N ASP A 94 -24.89 -0.19 8.02
CA ASP A 94 -23.74 -0.42 7.14
C ASP A 94 -22.45 0.05 7.81
N ALA A 95 -22.48 1.20 8.49
CA ALA A 95 -21.34 1.71 9.26
C ALA A 95 -20.89 0.70 10.33
N SER A 96 -21.84 0.14 11.07
CA SER A 96 -21.56 -0.83 12.13
C SER A 96 -20.93 -2.11 11.58
N GLN A 97 -21.41 -2.59 10.43
CA GLN A 97 -20.86 -3.76 9.75
C GLN A 97 -19.46 -3.49 9.23
N LEU A 98 -19.25 -2.34 8.58
CA LEU A 98 -17.96 -1.92 8.06
C LEU A 98 -16.92 -1.80 9.18
N ILE A 99 -17.25 -1.11 10.28
CA ILE A 99 -16.37 -0.99 11.46
C ILE A 99 -16.05 -2.38 12.03
N THR A 100 -17.06 -3.24 12.14
CA THR A 100 -16.88 -4.62 12.60
C THR A 100 -15.89 -5.37 11.71
N GLN A 101 -16.01 -5.27 10.38
CA GLN A 101 -15.08 -5.92 9.45
C GLN A 101 -13.67 -5.33 9.51
N MET A 102 -13.53 -4.02 9.74
CA MET A 102 -12.21 -3.39 9.91
C MET A 102 -11.49 -3.92 11.16
N VAL A 103 -12.21 -4.07 12.28
CA VAL A 103 -11.66 -4.64 13.52
C VAL A 103 -11.29 -6.11 13.33
N HIS A 104 -12.15 -6.93 12.71
CA HIS A 104 -11.85 -8.34 12.45
C HIS A 104 -10.80 -8.58 11.35
N GLY A 105 -10.56 -7.58 10.50
CA GLY A 105 -9.54 -7.58 9.46
C GLY A 105 -8.14 -7.32 10.01
N GLU A 106 -8.02 -6.84 11.24
CA GLU A 106 -6.74 -6.61 11.89
C GLU A 106 -5.92 -7.91 11.99
N GLY A 107 -4.69 -7.88 11.49
CA GLY A 107 -3.80 -9.05 11.41
C GLY A 107 -3.92 -9.89 10.15
N ARG A 108 -4.87 -9.61 9.24
CA ARG A 108 -4.88 -10.23 7.91
C ARG A 108 -3.79 -9.62 7.04
N GLU A 109 -3.05 -10.46 6.31
CA GLU A 109 -2.11 -9.95 5.30
C GLU A 109 -2.88 -9.23 4.19
N ASN A 110 -2.49 -7.99 3.91
CA ASN A 110 -3.05 -7.21 2.80
C ASN A 110 -2.41 -7.70 1.49
N PRO A 111 -3.17 -8.29 0.54
CA PRO A 111 -2.63 -8.82 -0.71
C PRO A 111 -2.05 -7.74 -1.63
N PHE A 112 -2.46 -6.48 -1.46
CA PHE A 112 -1.92 -5.33 -2.19
C PHE A 112 -0.69 -4.73 -1.53
N ARG A 113 -0.34 -5.14 -0.30
CA ARG A 113 0.88 -4.70 0.36
C ARG A 113 2.06 -5.44 -0.25
N ARG A 114 2.83 -4.72 -1.08
CA ARG A 114 4.08 -5.26 -1.64
C ARG A 114 5.01 -5.69 -0.50
N LYS A 115 5.42 -6.95 -0.52
CA LYS A 115 6.49 -7.46 0.36
C LYS A 115 7.82 -7.00 -0.23
N SER A 116 8.49 -6.05 0.42
CA SER A 116 9.73 -5.41 -0.07
C SER A 116 11.00 -6.28 0.11
N SER A 117 10.87 -7.60 0.16
CA SER A 117 12.02 -8.48 0.35
C SER A 117 12.25 -9.33 -0.89
N SER A 118 13.01 -8.81 -1.85
CA SER A 118 13.63 -9.65 -2.87
C SER A 118 14.90 -10.27 -2.30
N ARG A 119 15.00 -11.59 -2.35
CA ARG A 119 16.25 -12.32 -2.05
C ARG A 119 17.02 -12.54 -3.36
N LEU A 120 18.33 -12.79 -3.32
CA LEU A 120 19.12 -13.01 -4.55
C LEU A 120 18.65 -14.22 -5.38
N LEU A 121 18.03 -15.20 -4.73
CA LEU A 121 17.45 -16.38 -5.39
C LEU A 121 15.94 -16.22 -5.67
N ASP A 122 15.40 -15.01 -5.52
CA ASP A 122 14.03 -14.70 -5.89
C ASP A 122 13.85 -14.96 -7.40
N PRO A 123 12.76 -15.63 -7.82
CA PRO A 123 12.40 -15.79 -9.22
C PRO A 123 12.54 -14.51 -10.06
N LEU A 124 12.27 -13.34 -9.48
CA LEU A 124 12.44 -12.06 -10.17
C LEU A 124 13.91 -11.73 -10.47
N VAL A 125 14.81 -11.93 -9.49
CA VAL A 125 16.25 -11.72 -9.68
C VAL A 125 16.82 -12.72 -10.69
N LEU A 126 16.36 -13.96 -10.64
CA LEU A 126 16.71 -14.98 -11.63
C LEU A 126 16.23 -14.63 -13.04
N ALA A 127 15.03 -14.07 -13.17
CA ALA A 127 14.49 -13.63 -14.45
C ALA A 127 15.28 -12.43 -15.01
N LEU A 128 15.76 -11.53 -14.15
CA LEU A 128 16.63 -10.42 -14.53
C LEU A 128 17.98 -10.91 -15.06
N VAL A 129 18.64 -11.84 -14.36
CA VAL A 129 19.93 -12.40 -14.81
C VAL A 129 19.79 -13.22 -16.10
N GLN A 130 18.62 -13.80 -16.35
CA GLN A 130 18.30 -14.48 -17.62
C GLN A 130 18.11 -13.53 -18.81
N GLN A 131 17.94 -12.22 -18.59
CA GLN A 131 17.93 -11.23 -19.68
C GLN A 131 19.33 -11.00 -20.26
N ILE A 132 20.39 -11.43 -19.56
CA ILE A 132 21.76 -11.32 -20.06
C ILE A 132 21.92 -12.30 -21.24
N PRO A 133 22.38 -11.83 -22.41
CA PRO A 133 22.50 -12.68 -23.58
C PRO A 133 23.48 -13.83 -23.32
N GLY A 134 23.05 -15.06 -23.62
CA GLY A 134 23.84 -16.28 -23.38
C GLY A 134 23.72 -16.88 -21.96
N VAL A 135 22.95 -16.25 -21.07
CA VAL A 135 22.70 -16.73 -19.70
C VAL A 135 21.32 -17.37 -19.59
N GLY A 136 21.27 -18.70 -19.70
CA GLY A 136 20.06 -19.47 -19.40
C GLY A 136 19.85 -19.69 -17.90
N LYS A 137 18.72 -20.30 -17.52
CA LYS A 137 18.31 -20.57 -16.12
C LYS A 137 19.40 -21.25 -15.27
N VAL A 138 20.13 -22.21 -15.84
CA VAL A 138 21.20 -22.95 -15.13
C VAL A 138 22.39 -22.05 -14.84
N LYS A 139 22.85 -21.28 -15.86
CA LYS A 139 23.96 -20.34 -15.72
C LYS A 139 23.61 -19.20 -14.75
N ALA A 140 22.37 -18.69 -14.83
CA ALA A 140 21.88 -17.66 -13.91
C ALA A 140 21.95 -18.09 -12.44
N LEU A 141 21.56 -19.33 -12.14
CA LEU A 141 21.64 -19.88 -10.78
C LEU A 141 23.08 -20.00 -10.28
N VAL A 142 24.01 -20.44 -11.13
CA VAL A 142 25.43 -20.57 -10.74
C VAL A 142 26.07 -19.20 -10.55
N LEU A 143 25.77 -18.23 -11.43
CA LEU A 143 26.24 -16.85 -11.29
C LEU A 143 25.73 -16.20 -10.00
N LEU A 144 24.45 -16.34 -9.66
CA LEU A 144 23.88 -15.78 -8.42
C LEU A 144 24.33 -16.52 -7.14
N ARG A 145 24.88 -17.73 -7.26
CA ARG A 145 25.53 -18.43 -6.15
C ARG A 145 26.98 -17.99 -5.96
N HIS A 146 27.66 -17.66 -7.04
CA HIS A 146 29.05 -17.22 -7.02
C HIS A 146 29.19 -15.73 -6.64
N PHE A 147 28.31 -14.89 -7.20
CA PHE A 147 28.26 -13.46 -6.91
C PHE A 147 27.14 -13.16 -5.91
N SER A 148 27.50 -12.68 -4.73
CA SER A 148 26.58 -12.37 -3.63
C SER A 148 25.77 -11.09 -3.84
N SER A 149 25.85 -10.47 -5.03
CA SER A 149 24.99 -9.36 -5.44
C SER A 149 24.99 -9.19 -6.96
N ILE A 150 23.93 -8.58 -7.51
CA ILE A 150 23.90 -8.20 -8.94
C ILE A 150 25.02 -7.19 -9.25
N GLN A 151 25.33 -6.28 -8.33
CA GLN A 151 26.41 -5.31 -8.50
C GLN A 151 27.78 -5.99 -8.67
N GLN A 152 28.06 -7.03 -7.88
CA GLN A 152 29.28 -7.83 -8.05
C GLN A 152 29.32 -8.54 -9.39
N LEU A 153 28.18 -9.07 -9.87
CA LEU A 153 28.08 -9.67 -11.19
C LEU A 153 28.36 -8.64 -12.31
N CYS A 154 27.84 -7.41 -12.19
CA CYS A 154 28.06 -6.35 -13.18
C CYS A 154 29.54 -5.94 -13.27
N ASN A 155 30.24 -5.90 -12.14
CA ASN A 155 31.65 -5.48 -12.04
C ASN A 155 32.66 -6.64 -12.16
N ALA A 156 32.19 -7.87 -12.36
CA ALA A 156 33.04 -9.05 -12.44
C ALA A 156 33.96 -9.00 -13.66
N SER A 157 35.23 -9.39 -13.47
CA SER A 157 36.19 -9.48 -14.57
C SER A 157 35.88 -10.68 -15.49
N PRO A 158 36.30 -10.68 -16.76
CA PRO A 158 36.10 -11.82 -17.65
C PRO A 158 36.69 -13.13 -17.09
N ALA A 159 37.84 -13.06 -16.41
CA ALA A 159 38.49 -14.21 -15.79
C ALA A 159 37.66 -14.87 -14.67
N GLU A 160 36.86 -14.08 -13.93
CA GLU A 160 35.98 -14.58 -12.86
C GLU A 160 34.69 -15.21 -13.44
N LEU A 161 34.27 -14.79 -14.64
CA LEU A 161 33.07 -15.29 -15.32
C LEU A 161 33.34 -16.56 -16.14
N GLU A 162 34.55 -16.69 -16.69
CA GLU A 162 35.02 -17.85 -17.48
C GLU A 162 34.71 -19.23 -16.88
N PRO A 163 34.97 -19.52 -15.59
CA PRO A 163 34.71 -20.84 -15.02
C PRO A 163 33.21 -21.22 -15.00
N ILE A 164 32.30 -20.25 -15.13
CA ILE A 164 30.85 -20.47 -15.04
C ILE A 164 30.19 -20.48 -16.41
N VAL A 165 30.60 -19.58 -17.31
CA VAL A 165 29.92 -19.38 -18.60
C VAL A 165 30.78 -19.69 -19.83
N GLY A 166 32.07 -19.98 -19.64
CA GLY A 166 33.07 -20.16 -20.68
C GLY A 166 33.62 -18.84 -21.24
N GLN A 167 34.76 -18.89 -21.92
CA GLN A 167 35.47 -17.74 -22.51
C GLN A 167 34.57 -16.82 -23.33
N ALA A 168 33.85 -17.38 -24.31
CA ALA A 168 32.95 -16.59 -25.17
C ALA A 168 31.78 -15.96 -24.37
N GLY A 169 31.23 -16.70 -23.40
CA GLY A 169 30.16 -16.20 -22.54
C GLY A 169 30.63 -15.09 -21.60
N ALA A 170 31.82 -15.22 -21.02
CA ALA A 170 32.39 -14.24 -20.12
C ALA A 170 32.62 -12.89 -20.80
N GLN A 171 33.19 -12.92 -22.01
CA GLN A 171 33.38 -11.72 -22.83
C GLN A 171 32.05 -11.07 -23.23
N GLN A 172 31.02 -11.87 -23.53
CA GLN A 172 29.70 -11.39 -23.89
C GLN A 172 28.99 -10.70 -22.71
N ILE A 173 29.06 -11.29 -21.51
CA ILE A 173 28.48 -10.72 -20.29
C ILE A 173 29.21 -9.44 -19.89
N HIS A 174 30.55 -9.44 -19.86
CA HIS A 174 31.34 -8.25 -19.54
C HIS A 174 31.08 -7.12 -20.53
N SER A 175 31.00 -7.46 -21.83
CA SER A 175 30.62 -6.53 -22.89
C SER A 175 29.20 -5.98 -22.72
N PHE A 176 28.24 -6.80 -22.30
CA PHE A 176 26.86 -6.36 -22.08
C PHE A 176 26.77 -5.28 -21.00
N PHE A 177 27.56 -5.36 -19.94
CA PHE A 177 27.54 -4.38 -18.85
C PHE A 177 28.41 -3.13 -19.10
N HIS A 178 29.51 -3.25 -19.86
CA HIS A 178 30.49 -2.18 -20.03
C HIS A 178 30.50 -1.53 -21.42
N LYS A 179 29.76 -2.07 -22.40
CA LYS A 179 29.55 -1.35 -23.65
C LYS A 179 28.62 -0.18 -23.36
N HIS A 180 29.14 1.04 -23.54
CA HIS A 180 28.29 2.21 -23.68
C HIS A 180 27.30 1.95 -24.82
N THR A 181 26.01 1.89 -24.49
CA THR A 181 24.96 2.04 -25.48
C THR A 181 25.08 3.45 -26.05
N ALA A 182 25.79 3.59 -27.17
CA ALA A 182 25.51 4.68 -28.10
C ALA A 182 24.05 4.46 -28.53
N GLY A 183 23.16 5.30 -28.01
CA GLY A 183 21.73 5.20 -28.23
C GLY A 183 21.41 5.29 -29.71
N THR A 184 20.49 4.43 -30.14
CA THR A 184 19.62 4.66 -31.29
C THR A 184 18.24 4.96 -30.75
#